data_AF-Q96GS6-F1
#
_entry.id   AF-Q96GS6-F1
#
_cell.length_a   1.000
_cell.length_b   1.000
_cell.length_c   1.000
_cell.angle_alpha   90.00
_cell.angle_beta   90.00
_cell.angle_gamma   90.00
#
_symmetry.space_group_name_H-M   'P 1'
#
loop_
_entity.id
_entity.type
_entity.pdbx_description
1 polymer ?
#
loop_
_entity_poly.entity_id
_entity_poly.type
_entity_poly.pdbx_seq_one_letter_code
_entity_poly.pdbx_strand_id
1 'polypeptide(L)'
;MNGLSLSELCCLFCCPPCPGRIAAKLAFLPPEATYSLVPEPEPGPGGAGAAPLGTLRASSGAPGRWKLHLTERADFQYSQRELDTIEVFPTKSARGNRVSCMYVRCVPGARYTVLFSHGNAVDLGQMSSFYIGLGSRLHCNIFSYDYSGYGASSGRPSERNLYADIDAAWQALRTRYGISPDSIILYGQSIGTVPTVDLASRYECAAVVLHSPLTSGMRVAFPDTKKTYCFDAFPNIEKVSKITSPVLIIHGTEDEVIDFSHGLALYERCPKAVEPLWVEGAGHNDIELYSQYLERLRRFISQELPSQRA
;
A
#
# COMPACT_ATOMS: atom_id res chain seq x y z
N MET A 1 -16.36 1.10 -22.31
CA MET A 1 -17.79 1.25 -21.92
C MET A 1 -18.11 0.22 -20.84
N ASN A 2 -18.05 0.63 -19.56
CA ASN A 2 -18.30 -0.26 -18.43
C ASN A 2 -19.78 -0.61 -18.35
N GLY A 3 -20.09 -1.91 -18.37
CA GLY A 3 -21.44 -2.49 -18.44
C GLY A 3 -22.26 -2.39 -17.16
N LEU A 4 -22.40 -1.19 -16.59
CA LEU A 4 -23.33 -0.96 -15.49
C LEU A 4 -24.73 -0.73 -16.05
N SER A 5 -25.67 -1.57 -15.62
CA SER A 5 -27.08 -1.44 -15.97
C SER A 5 -27.68 -0.17 -15.35
N LEU A 6 -28.73 0.37 -15.99
CA LEU A 6 -29.46 1.53 -15.49
C LEU A 6 -30.02 1.31 -14.06
N SER A 7 -30.29 0.04 -13.69
CA SER A 7 -30.75 -0.34 -12.36
C SER A 7 -29.64 -0.31 -11.31
N GLU A 8 -28.41 -0.64 -11.67
CA GLU A 8 -27.23 -0.50 -10.80
C GLU A 8 -26.90 0.98 -10.53
N LEU A 9 -27.04 1.83 -11.57
CA LEU A 9 -26.98 3.29 -11.44
C LEU A 9 -28.08 3.83 -10.50
N CYS A 10 -29.34 3.41 -10.69
CA CYS A 10 -30.44 3.81 -9.79
C CYS A 10 -30.21 3.36 -8.34
N CYS A 11 -29.63 2.16 -8.11
CA CYS A 11 -29.29 1.71 -6.77
C CYS A 11 -28.12 2.49 -6.13
N LEU A 12 -27.20 3.01 -6.95
CA LEU A 12 -26.10 3.88 -6.52
C LEU A 12 -26.59 5.25 -6.03
N PHE A 13 -27.64 5.82 -6.66
CA PHE A 13 -28.03 7.22 -6.45
C PHE A 13 -29.36 7.46 -5.73
N CYS A 14 -30.33 6.52 -5.76
CA CYS A 14 -31.70 6.81 -5.33
C CYS A 14 -32.14 6.16 -4.00
N CYS A 15 -31.30 5.32 -3.36
CA CYS A 15 -31.67 4.59 -2.14
C CYS A 15 -30.62 4.72 -1.02
N PRO A 16 -30.69 5.71 -0.10
CA PRO A 16 -29.92 5.66 1.15
C PRO A 16 -30.52 4.58 2.08
N PRO A 17 -29.77 3.58 2.62
CA PRO A 17 -28.32 3.56 2.88
C PRO A 17 -27.51 2.57 2.01
N CYS A 18 -28.00 2.21 0.82
CA CYS A 18 -27.36 1.24 -0.08
C CYS A 18 -26.06 1.66 -0.82
N PRO A 19 -25.67 2.96 -1.00
CA PRO A 19 -24.56 3.32 -1.89
C PRO A 19 -23.23 2.70 -1.49
N GLY A 20 -22.95 2.67 -0.17
CA GLY A 20 -21.67 2.19 0.35
C GLY A 20 -21.41 0.70 0.08
N ARG A 21 -22.45 -0.15 0.02
CA ARG A 21 -22.27 -1.59 -0.26
C ARG A 21 -22.00 -1.87 -1.73
N ILE A 22 -22.61 -1.11 -2.65
CA ILE A 22 -22.41 -1.28 -4.09
C ILE A 22 -21.07 -0.70 -4.50
N ALA A 23 -20.75 0.52 -4.06
CA ALA A 23 -19.45 1.14 -4.28
C ALA A 23 -18.32 0.25 -3.74
N ALA A 24 -18.48 -0.34 -2.55
CA ALA A 24 -17.48 -1.27 -2.03
C ALA A 24 -17.35 -2.55 -2.87
N LYS A 25 -18.46 -3.11 -3.38
CA LYS A 25 -18.41 -4.30 -4.25
C LYS A 25 -17.74 -4.03 -5.60
N LEU A 26 -17.91 -2.82 -6.14
CA LEU A 26 -17.30 -2.43 -7.42
C LEU A 26 -15.85 -1.97 -7.26
N ALA A 27 -15.52 -1.32 -6.13
CA ALA A 27 -14.19 -0.79 -5.88
C ALA A 27 -13.21 -1.83 -5.34
N PHE A 28 -13.67 -2.85 -4.60
CA PHE A 28 -12.80 -3.83 -3.97
C PHE A 28 -13.05 -5.23 -4.52
N LEU A 29 -12.00 -5.85 -5.04
CA LEU A 29 -11.98 -7.19 -5.61
C LEU A 29 -10.96 -8.04 -4.85
N PRO A 30 -11.20 -8.39 -3.57
CA PRO A 30 -10.26 -9.23 -2.82
C PRO A 30 -10.09 -10.59 -3.53
N PRO A 31 -8.84 -11.03 -3.80
CA PRO A 31 -8.61 -12.35 -4.37
C PRO A 31 -8.84 -13.44 -3.32
N GLU A 32 -8.92 -14.69 -3.76
CA GLU A 32 -8.72 -15.80 -2.82
C GLU A 32 -7.28 -15.76 -2.30
N ALA A 33 -7.12 -15.94 -0.98
CA ALA A 33 -5.81 -15.88 -0.35
C ALA A 33 -4.82 -16.85 -1.00
N THR A 34 -3.67 -16.32 -1.38
CA THR A 34 -2.54 -17.07 -1.96
C THR A 34 -1.48 -17.40 -0.92
N TYR A 35 -1.68 -17.01 0.32
CA TYR A 35 -0.77 -17.27 1.43
C TYR A 35 -1.50 -17.40 2.78
N SER A 36 -0.79 -17.91 3.78
CA SER A 36 -1.25 -17.92 5.18
C SER A 36 -0.10 -17.57 6.13
N LEU A 37 -0.46 -17.06 7.31
CA LEU A 37 0.47 -16.80 8.41
C LEU A 37 0.29 -17.90 9.46
N VAL A 38 1.36 -18.65 9.70
CA VAL A 38 1.36 -19.73 10.70
C VAL A 38 2.17 -19.25 11.91
N PRO A 39 1.60 -19.21 13.12
CA PRO A 39 2.36 -18.85 14.32
C PRO A 39 3.43 -19.91 14.56
N GLU A 40 4.68 -19.49 14.75
CA GLU A 40 5.73 -20.40 15.16
C GLU A 40 5.63 -20.66 16.67
N PRO A 41 5.89 -21.88 17.15
CA PRO A 41 5.91 -22.15 18.57
C PRO A 41 6.97 -21.26 19.24
N GLU A 42 6.60 -20.58 20.33
CA GLU A 42 7.59 -19.94 21.19
C GLU A 42 8.61 -20.99 21.62
N PRO A 43 9.93 -20.70 21.56
CA PRO A 43 10.92 -21.63 22.07
C PRO A 43 10.58 -21.89 23.54
N GLY A 44 10.22 -23.16 23.84
CA GLY A 44 9.84 -23.56 25.18
C GLY A 44 10.94 -23.20 26.20
N PRO A 45 10.61 -23.07 27.50
CA PRO A 45 11.53 -22.59 28.54
C PRO A 45 12.74 -23.50 28.85
N GLY A 46 13.18 -24.38 27.94
CA GLY A 46 14.17 -25.43 28.17
C GLY A 46 15.47 -25.35 27.36
N GLY A 47 15.77 -24.25 26.67
CA GLY A 47 16.92 -24.15 25.74
C GLY A 47 18.12 -23.28 26.17
N ALA A 48 18.03 -22.53 27.28
CA ALA A 48 19.11 -21.65 27.74
C ALA A 48 19.43 -21.94 29.21
N GLY A 49 20.71 -22.20 29.50
CA GLY A 49 21.21 -22.51 30.83
C GLY A 49 20.85 -21.47 31.88
N ALA A 50 20.73 -21.95 33.12
CA ALA A 50 20.37 -21.20 34.31
C ALA A 50 21.05 -19.82 34.39
N ALA A 51 20.25 -18.74 34.34
CA ALA A 51 20.63 -17.41 34.80
C ALA A 51 19.91 -17.11 36.13
N PRO A 52 20.55 -16.41 37.10
CA PRO A 52 20.02 -16.28 38.45
C PRO A 52 18.85 -15.30 38.52
N LEU A 53 17.96 -15.52 39.50
CA LEU A 53 16.85 -14.64 39.88
C LEU A 53 17.32 -13.19 40.06
N GLY A 54 16.78 -12.27 39.27
CA GLY A 54 16.94 -10.84 39.48
C GLY A 54 16.14 -9.99 38.49
N THR A 55 15.30 -9.11 39.02
CA THR A 55 14.54 -8.03 38.35
C THR A 55 13.36 -8.42 37.46
N LEU A 56 12.15 -8.22 38.02
CA LEU A 56 10.90 -8.01 37.30
C LEU A 56 11.04 -6.80 36.35
N ARG A 57 11.41 -7.05 35.09
CA ARG A 57 11.15 -6.12 33.99
C ARG A 57 9.81 -6.48 33.37
N ALA A 58 8.94 -5.48 33.20
CA ALA A 58 7.72 -5.62 32.42
C ALA A 58 8.12 -6.11 31.02
N SER A 59 7.84 -7.38 30.73
CA SER A 59 8.08 -7.96 29.42
C SER A 59 7.04 -7.37 28.46
N SER A 60 7.44 -6.35 27.71
CA SER A 60 6.91 -6.20 26.35
C SER A 60 7.32 -7.48 25.62
N GLY A 61 6.45 -8.49 25.63
CA GLY A 61 6.73 -9.79 25.03
C GLY A 61 7.24 -9.57 23.62
N ALA A 62 8.38 -10.21 23.29
CA ALA A 62 8.85 -10.23 21.92
C ALA A 62 7.67 -10.68 21.04
N PRO A 63 7.27 -9.89 20.04
CA PRO A 63 6.06 -10.19 19.32
C PRO A 63 6.26 -11.51 18.58
N GLY A 64 5.35 -12.46 18.82
CA GLY A 64 5.46 -13.85 18.36
C GLY A 64 5.84 -13.95 16.89
N ARG A 65 6.72 -14.91 16.57
CA ARG A 65 7.23 -15.12 15.22
C ARG A 65 6.18 -15.85 14.38
N TRP A 66 6.04 -15.45 13.12
CA TRP A 66 5.12 -16.08 12.17
C TRP A 66 5.88 -16.52 10.93
N LYS A 67 5.48 -17.69 10.42
CA LYS A 67 5.98 -18.23 9.17
C LYS A 67 5.00 -17.90 8.04
N LEU A 68 5.55 -17.43 6.93
CA LEU A 68 4.83 -17.27 5.67
C LEU A 68 4.72 -18.63 4.98
N HIS A 69 3.50 -19.02 4.63
CA HIS A 69 3.25 -20.17 3.78
C HIS A 69 2.56 -19.70 2.49
N LEU A 70 3.26 -19.79 1.37
CA LEU A 70 2.73 -19.45 0.04
C LEU A 70 2.05 -20.68 -0.58
N THR A 71 0.95 -20.44 -1.29
CA THR A 71 0.34 -21.41 -2.20
C THR A 71 0.98 -21.30 -3.59
N GLU A 72 0.79 -22.30 -4.45
CA GLU A 72 1.29 -22.25 -5.84
C GLU A 72 0.76 -21.03 -6.62
N ARG A 73 -0.44 -20.54 -6.27
CA ARG A 73 -1.07 -19.36 -6.90
C ARG A 73 -0.38 -18.03 -6.57
N ALA A 74 0.53 -18.01 -5.60
CA ALA A 74 1.34 -16.84 -5.32
C ALA A 74 2.41 -16.59 -6.41
N ASP A 75 2.68 -17.59 -7.27
CA ASP A 75 3.69 -17.54 -8.34
C ASP A 75 5.04 -16.97 -7.85
N PHE A 76 5.58 -17.57 -6.80
CA PHE A 76 6.83 -17.10 -6.20
C PHE A 76 8.04 -17.47 -7.08
N GLN A 77 8.83 -16.48 -7.48
CA GLN A 77 9.86 -16.63 -8.52
C GLN A 77 11.30 -16.68 -7.99
N TYR A 78 11.50 -16.54 -6.67
CA TYR A 78 12.83 -16.47 -6.05
C TYR A 78 13.17 -17.73 -5.25
N SER A 79 14.41 -17.83 -4.76
CA SER A 79 14.84 -18.98 -3.96
C SER A 79 14.32 -18.91 -2.53
N GLN A 80 14.45 -20.03 -1.79
CA GLN A 80 14.13 -20.08 -0.36
C GLN A 80 14.92 -19.03 0.44
N ARG A 81 16.15 -18.69 0.01
CA ARG A 81 16.97 -17.69 0.69
C ARG A 81 16.33 -16.30 0.64
N GLU A 82 15.78 -15.89 -0.51
CA GLU A 82 15.03 -14.63 -0.58
C GLU A 82 13.72 -14.72 0.17
N LEU A 83 13.03 -15.87 0.15
CA LEU A 83 11.81 -16.07 0.94
C LEU A 83 12.06 -15.89 2.45
N ASP A 84 13.21 -16.34 2.96
CA ASP A 84 13.62 -16.19 4.36
C ASP A 84 13.90 -14.73 4.77
N THR A 85 14.01 -13.81 3.80
CA THR A 85 14.10 -12.36 4.08
C THR A 85 12.75 -11.72 4.37
N ILE A 86 11.66 -12.44 4.12
CA ILE A 86 10.29 -11.98 4.31
C ILE A 86 9.82 -12.34 5.72
N GLU A 87 9.53 -11.31 6.51
CA GLU A 87 8.85 -11.46 7.79
C GLU A 87 7.37 -11.10 7.63
N VAL A 88 6.48 -11.94 8.16
CA VAL A 88 5.04 -11.65 8.19
C VAL A 88 4.53 -11.62 9.62
N PHE A 89 3.47 -10.86 9.87
CA PHE A 89 2.76 -10.85 11.15
C PHE A 89 1.40 -10.15 11.01
N PRO A 90 0.41 -10.48 11.85
CA PRO A 90 -0.82 -9.69 11.95
C PRO A 90 -0.62 -8.49 12.88
N THR A 91 -1.19 -7.34 12.51
CA THR A 91 -1.40 -6.19 13.40
C THR A 91 -2.89 -5.91 13.56
N LYS A 92 -3.30 -5.18 14.59
CA LYS A 92 -4.72 -4.86 14.85
C LYS A 92 -5.01 -3.42 14.41
N SER A 93 -5.99 -3.24 13.52
CA SER A 93 -6.45 -1.91 13.15
C SER A 93 -7.35 -1.28 14.21
N ALA A 94 -7.49 0.05 14.18
CA ALA A 94 -8.38 0.79 15.08
C ALA A 94 -9.85 0.35 14.97
N ARG A 95 -10.22 -0.32 13.88
CA ARG A 95 -11.57 -0.87 13.65
C ARG A 95 -11.72 -2.33 14.10
N GLY A 96 -10.69 -2.90 14.74
CA GLY A 96 -10.72 -4.23 15.33
C GLY A 96 -10.35 -5.37 14.37
N ASN A 97 -10.01 -5.07 13.12
CA ASN A 97 -9.60 -6.08 12.16
C ASN A 97 -8.13 -6.47 12.40
N ARG A 98 -7.81 -7.75 12.21
CA ARG A 98 -6.45 -8.23 11.98
C ARG A 98 -6.03 -7.92 10.55
N VAL A 99 -4.96 -7.15 10.40
CA VAL A 99 -4.34 -6.74 9.15
C VAL A 99 -3.02 -7.50 9.02
N SER A 100 -2.87 -8.27 7.95
CA SER A 100 -1.62 -8.97 7.67
C SER A 100 -0.59 -8.00 7.15
N CYS A 101 0.61 -8.05 7.69
CA CYS A 101 1.76 -7.26 7.25
C CYS A 101 2.88 -8.18 6.74
N MET A 102 3.66 -7.65 5.81
CA MET A 102 4.83 -8.29 5.23
C MET A 102 5.98 -7.28 5.20
N TYR A 103 7.14 -7.66 5.74
CA TYR A 103 8.36 -6.88 5.65
C TYR A 103 9.44 -7.67 4.90
N VAL A 104 9.76 -7.20 3.71
CA VAL A 104 10.81 -7.74 2.85
C VAL A 104 12.09 -6.93 3.06
N ARG A 105 13.07 -7.54 3.72
CA ARG A 105 14.38 -6.93 3.98
C ARG A 105 15.34 -7.17 2.82
N CYS A 106 15.12 -6.46 1.72
CA CYS A 106 15.91 -6.62 0.50
C CYS A 106 17.38 -6.22 0.68
N VAL A 107 17.66 -5.17 1.47
CA VAL A 107 19.02 -4.61 1.61
C VAL A 107 19.34 -4.32 3.08
N PRO A 108 20.36 -5.00 3.66
CA PRO A 108 20.85 -4.68 4.99
C PRO A 108 21.31 -3.21 5.07
N GLY A 109 20.82 -2.48 6.08
CA GLY A 109 21.19 -1.07 6.26
C GLY A 109 20.59 -0.10 5.24
N ALA A 110 19.54 -0.50 4.49
CA ALA A 110 18.83 0.41 3.60
C ALA A 110 18.37 1.67 4.35
N ARG A 111 18.64 2.84 3.76
CA ARG A 111 18.22 4.14 4.32
C ARG A 111 16.70 4.29 4.33
N TYR A 112 16.04 3.78 3.30
CA TYR A 112 14.61 3.94 3.10
C TYR A 112 13.89 2.60 3.15
N THR A 113 12.71 2.62 3.75
CA THR A 113 11.72 1.55 3.64
C THR A 113 10.48 2.08 2.94
N VAL A 114 10.04 1.40 1.89
CA VAL A 114 8.81 1.73 1.18
C VAL A 114 7.63 1.08 1.90
N LEU A 115 6.69 1.87 2.41
CA LEU A 115 5.37 1.40 2.83
C LEU A 115 4.48 1.34 1.59
N PHE A 116 4.30 0.14 1.04
CA PHE A 116 3.61 -0.13 -0.22
C PHE A 116 2.14 -0.51 0.04
N SER A 117 1.22 0.26 -0.55
CA SER A 117 -0.21 -0.01 -0.64
C SER A 117 -0.52 -0.55 -2.04
N HIS A 118 -0.77 -1.85 -2.13
CA HIS A 118 -0.92 -2.58 -3.40
C HIS A 118 -2.19 -2.22 -4.19
N GLY A 119 -2.23 -2.62 -5.45
CA GLY A 119 -3.41 -2.47 -6.31
C GLY A 119 -4.60 -3.32 -5.84
N ASN A 120 -5.70 -3.24 -6.60
CA ASN A 120 -6.86 -4.11 -6.41
C ASN A 120 -6.54 -5.54 -6.91
N ALA A 121 -7.37 -6.53 -6.58
CA ALA A 121 -7.28 -7.90 -7.12
C ALA A 121 -5.96 -8.66 -6.88
N VAL A 122 -5.11 -8.19 -5.96
CA VAL A 122 -3.88 -8.85 -5.53
C VAL A 122 -3.81 -8.93 -4.01
N ASP A 123 -3.05 -9.88 -3.48
CA ASP A 123 -2.69 -9.97 -2.07
C ASP A 123 -1.17 -9.98 -1.85
N LEU A 124 -0.74 -9.96 -0.58
CA LEU A 124 0.69 -9.99 -0.23
C LEU A 124 1.44 -11.19 -0.81
N GLY A 125 0.80 -12.35 -0.95
CA GLY A 125 1.44 -13.55 -1.49
C GLY A 125 1.83 -13.35 -2.95
N GLN A 126 0.88 -12.89 -3.78
CA GLN A 126 1.11 -12.59 -5.20
C GLN A 126 2.14 -11.47 -5.41
N MET A 127 2.17 -10.49 -4.50
CA MET A 127 3.07 -9.35 -4.62
C MET A 127 4.49 -9.62 -4.08
N SER A 128 4.71 -10.73 -3.37
CA SER A 128 5.98 -11.01 -2.68
C SER A 128 7.20 -11.02 -3.61
N SER A 129 7.11 -11.67 -4.78
CA SER A 129 8.16 -11.65 -5.83
C SER A 129 8.45 -10.23 -6.33
N PHE A 130 7.40 -9.46 -6.58
CA PHE A 130 7.53 -8.07 -7.03
C PHE A 130 8.25 -7.21 -5.99
N TYR A 131 7.92 -7.36 -4.70
CA TYR A 131 8.55 -6.60 -3.62
C TYR A 131 10.05 -6.90 -3.47
N ILE A 132 10.47 -8.16 -3.57
CA ILE A 132 11.90 -8.52 -3.59
C ILE A 132 12.59 -7.83 -4.76
N GLY A 133 12.01 -7.95 -5.95
CA GLY A 133 12.57 -7.40 -7.18
C GLY A 133 12.68 -5.88 -7.15
N LEU A 134 11.64 -5.19 -6.70
CA LEU A 134 11.59 -3.74 -6.60
C LEU A 134 12.56 -3.21 -5.54
N GLY A 135 12.47 -3.73 -4.31
CA GLY A 135 13.32 -3.28 -3.21
C GLY A 135 14.81 -3.47 -3.49
N SER A 136 15.18 -4.61 -4.09
CA SER A 136 16.58 -4.87 -4.47
C SER A 136 17.11 -3.88 -5.52
N ARG A 137 16.31 -3.54 -6.53
CA ARG A 137 16.70 -2.60 -7.61
C ARG A 137 16.71 -1.14 -7.16
N LEU A 138 15.87 -0.78 -6.19
CA LEU A 138 15.81 0.56 -5.60
C LEU A 138 16.72 0.73 -4.37
N HIS A 139 17.41 -0.32 -3.92
CA HIS A 139 18.18 -0.36 -2.67
C HIS A 139 17.37 0.07 -1.43
N CYS A 140 16.13 -0.41 -1.34
CA CYS A 140 15.19 -0.12 -0.26
C CYS A 140 14.63 -1.42 0.32
N ASN A 141 14.17 -1.40 1.57
CA ASN A 141 13.31 -2.46 2.08
C ASN A 141 11.85 -2.17 1.70
N ILE A 142 11.01 -3.20 1.61
CA ILE A 142 9.59 -3.05 1.29
C ILE A 142 8.75 -3.55 2.47
N PHE A 143 7.89 -2.70 3.00
CA PHE A 143 6.86 -3.08 3.96
C PHE A 143 5.50 -2.94 3.29
N SER A 144 4.68 -3.98 3.30
CA SER A 144 3.34 -3.98 2.73
C SER A 144 2.35 -4.59 3.71
N TYR A 145 1.07 -4.38 3.44
CA TYR A 145 -0.04 -4.94 4.22
C TYR A 145 -1.21 -5.27 3.29
N ASP A 146 -2.04 -6.22 3.69
CA ASP A 146 -3.30 -6.51 2.99
C ASP A 146 -4.44 -5.70 3.59
N TYR A 147 -5.29 -5.14 2.73
CA TYR A 147 -6.53 -4.47 3.15
C TYR A 147 -7.48 -5.43 3.88
N SER A 148 -8.35 -4.90 4.74
CA SER A 148 -9.37 -5.69 5.43
C SER A 148 -10.19 -6.52 4.43
N GLY A 149 -10.18 -7.83 4.59
CA GLY A 149 -10.85 -8.79 3.69
C GLY A 149 -10.04 -9.23 2.47
N TYR A 150 -8.77 -8.80 2.33
CA TYR A 150 -7.82 -9.30 1.34
C TYR A 150 -6.86 -10.30 1.98
N GLY A 151 -6.40 -11.28 1.19
CA GLY A 151 -5.44 -12.28 1.63
C GLY A 151 -5.79 -12.90 2.98
N ALA A 152 -4.86 -12.83 3.94
CA ALA A 152 -5.08 -13.34 5.30
C ALA A 152 -5.65 -12.28 6.28
N SER A 153 -5.90 -11.05 5.82
CA SER A 153 -6.54 -10.00 6.63
C SER A 153 -8.01 -10.29 6.88
N SER A 154 -8.44 -10.07 8.12
CA SER A 154 -9.85 -10.23 8.52
C SER A 154 -10.71 -9.00 8.15
N GLY A 155 -12.02 -9.10 8.39
CA GLY A 155 -12.95 -7.99 8.20
C GLY A 155 -13.55 -7.96 6.80
N ARG A 156 -13.89 -6.77 6.31
CA ARG A 156 -14.48 -6.56 4.98
C ARG A 156 -13.89 -5.31 4.32
N PRO A 157 -13.75 -5.27 2.99
CA PRO A 157 -13.28 -4.07 2.33
C PRO A 157 -14.26 -2.90 2.50
N SER A 158 -13.73 -1.74 2.88
CA SER A 158 -14.44 -0.47 2.89
C SER A 158 -13.43 0.67 2.99
N GLU A 159 -13.79 1.87 2.52
CA GLU A 159 -12.93 3.05 2.62
C GLU A 159 -12.44 3.31 4.06
N ARG A 160 -13.34 3.21 5.04
CA ARG A 160 -12.98 3.41 6.46
C ARG A 160 -12.00 2.37 6.99
N ASN A 161 -12.10 1.13 6.52
CA ASN A 161 -11.14 0.09 6.89
C ASN A 161 -9.80 0.35 6.19
N LEU A 162 -9.81 0.74 4.91
CA LEU A 162 -8.60 1.05 4.15
C LEU A 162 -7.70 2.09 4.85
N TYR A 163 -8.31 3.16 5.38
CA TYR A 163 -7.61 4.16 6.20
C TYR A 163 -7.12 3.58 7.55
N ALA A 164 -7.94 2.79 8.24
CA ALA A 164 -7.55 2.17 9.49
C ALA A 164 -6.43 1.12 9.33
N ASP A 165 -6.37 0.46 8.17
CA ASP A 165 -5.41 -0.59 7.85
C ASP A 165 -4.03 0.01 7.55
N ILE A 166 -3.97 1.11 6.77
CA ILE A 166 -2.69 1.81 6.58
C ILE A 166 -2.19 2.46 7.87
N ASP A 167 -3.09 2.99 8.72
CA ASP A 167 -2.69 3.50 10.03
C ASP A 167 -2.06 2.38 10.88
N ALA A 168 -2.63 1.17 10.84
CA ALA A 168 -2.09 0.01 11.55
C ALA A 168 -0.71 -0.41 10.99
N ALA A 169 -0.55 -0.41 9.67
CA ALA A 169 0.71 -0.69 8.99
C ALA A 169 1.78 0.36 9.30
N TRP A 170 1.44 1.65 9.25
CA TRP A 170 2.30 2.77 9.63
C TRP A 170 2.78 2.65 11.08
N GLN A 171 1.87 2.37 12.02
CA GLN A 171 2.25 2.18 13.41
C GLN A 171 3.11 0.93 13.61
N ALA A 172 2.81 -0.17 12.92
CA ALA A 172 3.63 -1.38 12.98
C ALA A 172 5.06 -1.10 12.50
N LEU A 173 5.22 -0.41 11.36
CA LEU A 173 6.52 -0.06 10.82
C LEU A 173 7.37 0.78 11.80
N ARG A 174 6.73 1.78 12.43
CA ARG A 174 7.39 2.70 13.36
C ARG A 174 7.70 2.08 14.72
N THR A 175 6.78 1.28 15.26
CA THR A 175 6.90 0.76 16.63
C THR A 175 7.63 -0.58 16.69
N ARG A 176 7.37 -1.49 15.74
CA ARG A 176 8.02 -2.81 15.70
C ARG A 176 9.47 -2.72 15.24
N TYR A 177 9.74 -1.88 14.25
CA TYR A 177 11.06 -1.78 13.62
C TYR A 177 11.78 -0.46 13.91
N GLY A 178 11.17 0.47 14.65
CA GLY A 178 11.81 1.74 15.01
C GLY A 178 12.09 2.66 13.82
N ILE A 179 11.43 2.46 12.66
CA ILE A 179 11.71 3.24 11.46
C ILE A 179 11.08 4.62 11.63
N SER A 180 11.90 5.67 11.50
CA SER A 180 11.45 7.05 11.61
C SER A 180 10.67 7.48 10.35
N PRO A 181 9.68 8.38 10.47
CA PRO A 181 8.88 8.87 9.33
C PRO A 181 9.73 9.38 8.16
N ASP A 182 10.84 10.03 8.47
CA ASP A 182 11.77 10.57 7.48
C ASP A 182 12.55 9.46 6.73
N SER A 183 12.50 8.21 7.17
CA SER A 183 13.06 7.04 6.47
C SER A 183 11.98 6.18 5.78
N ILE A 184 10.72 6.65 5.75
CA ILE A 184 9.60 5.92 5.13
C ILE A 184 9.15 6.63 3.84
N ILE A 185 9.17 5.90 2.73
CA ILE A 185 8.55 6.33 1.47
C ILE A 185 7.17 5.69 1.40
N LEU A 186 6.11 6.49 1.25
CA LEU A 186 4.77 5.95 1.01
C LEU A 186 4.61 5.67 -0.48
N TYR A 187 4.13 4.49 -0.85
CA TYR A 187 3.89 4.12 -2.23
C TYR A 187 2.48 3.56 -2.35
N GLY A 188 1.65 4.13 -3.23
CA GLY A 188 0.33 3.58 -3.53
C GLY A 188 0.18 3.29 -5.02
N GLN A 189 -0.36 2.12 -5.36
CA GLN A 189 -0.76 1.80 -6.73
C GLN A 189 -2.27 1.75 -6.87
N SER A 190 -2.84 2.45 -7.85
CA SER A 190 -4.27 2.41 -8.16
C SER A 190 -5.11 2.72 -6.90
N ILE A 191 -5.95 1.80 -6.43
CA ILE A 191 -6.71 1.93 -5.17
C ILE A 191 -5.81 2.14 -3.93
N GLY A 192 -4.57 1.64 -3.95
CA GLY A 192 -3.58 1.87 -2.88
C GLY A 192 -3.15 3.33 -2.74
N THR A 193 -3.41 4.17 -3.74
CA THR A 193 -3.18 5.63 -3.63
C THR A 193 -4.16 6.29 -2.66
N VAL A 194 -5.33 5.70 -2.43
CA VAL A 194 -6.36 6.21 -1.49
C VAL A 194 -5.85 6.28 -0.05
N PRO A 195 -5.42 5.15 0.58
CA PRO A 195 -4.89 5.21 1.93
C PRO A 195 -3.55 5.95 1.98
N THR A 196 -2.74 5.86 0.92
CA THR A 196 -1.45 6.55 0.80
C THR A 196 -1.62 8.07 0.90
N VAL A 197 -2.52 8.66 0.11
CA VAL A 197 -2.81 10.09 0.13
C VAL A 197 -3.43 10.51 1.47
N ASP A 198 -4.33 9.71 2.04
CA ASP A 198 -4.89 9.98 3.36
C ASP A 198 -3.82 10.07 4.45
N LEU A 199 -2.92 9.09 4.51
CA LEU A 199 -1.83 9.06 5.48
C LEU A 199 -0.85 10.21 5.25
N ALA A 200 -0.43 10.43 4.00
CA ALA A 200 0.49 11.50 3.61
C ALA A 200 -0.07 12.91 3.86
N SER A 201 -1.40 13.07 3.88
CA SER A 201 -2.05 14.34 4.22
C SER A 201 -2.02 14.66 5.72
N ARG A 202 -1.66 13.68 6.57
CA ARG A 202 -1.62 13.79 8.03
C ARG A 202 -0.21 13.74 8.60
N TYR A 203 0.75 13.13 7.90
CA TYR A 203 2.12 12.96 8.36
C TYR A 203 3.13 13.29 7.25
N GLU A 204 4.18 14.00 7.63
CA GLU A 204 5.37 14.15 6.79
C GLU A 204 6.19 12.85 6.81
N CYS A 205 6.73 12.48 5.65
CA CYS A 205 7.49 11.25 5.43
C CYS A 205 8.69 11.53 4.50
N ALA A 206 9.45 10.50 4.10
CA ALA A 206 10.54 10.65 3.14
C ALA A 206 10.06 11.20 1.79
N ALA A 207 9.02 10.57 1.26
CA ALA A 207 8.43 10.88 -0.02
C ALA A 207 7.11 10.14 -0.18
N VAL A 208 6.35 10.52 -1.19
CA VAL A 208 5.16 9.81 -1.64
C VAL A 208 5.32 9.46 -3.12
N VAL A 209 5.02 8.23 -3.49
CA VAL A 209 4.88 7.79 -4.87
C VAL A 209 3.42 7.39 -5.10
N LEU A 210 2.79 8.03 -6.08
CA LEU A 210 1.43 7.74 -6.52
C LEU A 210 1.49 7.12 -7.91
N HIS A 211 1.21 5.83 -8.01
CA HIS A 211 1.22 5.06 -9.24
C HIS A 211 -0.22 4.84 -9.74
N SER A 212 -0.53 5.39 -10.92
CA SER A 212 -1.87 5.43 -11.54
C SER A 212 -2.97 5.86 -10.56
N PRO A 213 -2.85 7.04 -9.90
CA PRO A 213 -3.79 7.45 -8.86
C PRO A 213 -5.14 7.88 -9.40
N LEU A 214 -6.19 7.68 -8.60
CA LEU A 214 -7.50 8.29 -8.82
C LEU A 214 -7.68 9.59 -8.02
N THR A 215 -8.36 10.56 -8.62
CA THR A 215 -8.82 11.79 -7.95
C THR A 215 -9.98 11.53 -6.98
N SER A 216 -10.98 10.74 -7.42
CA SER A 216 -12.10 10.24 -6.61
C SER A 216 -12.87 9.14 -7.33
N GLY A 217 -13.66 8.35 -6.59
CA GLY A 217 -14.48 7.28 -7.14
C GLY A 217 -15.56 7.78 -8.11
N MET A 218 -16.20 8.92 -7.83
CA MET A 218 -17.16 9.52 -8.76
C MET A 218 -16.50 9.97 -10.06
N ARG A 219 -15.27 10.49 -10.01
CA ARG A 219 -14.55 10.91 -11.23
C ARG A 219 -14.12 9.72 -12.08
N VAL A 220 -13.80 8.58 -11.46
CA VAL A 220 -13.55 7.33 -12.20
C VAL A 220 -14.83 6.85 -12.91
N ALA A 221 -15.97 6.86 -12.21
CA ALA A 221 -17.23 6.39 -12.77
C ALA A 221 -17.89 7.38 -13.75
N PHE A 222 -17.69 8.68 -13.53
CA PHE A 222 -18.28 9.80 -14.27
C PHE A 222 -17.22 10.89 -14.48
N PRO A 223 -16.41 10.80 -15.55
CA PRO A 223 -15.27 11.68 -15.81
C PRO A 223 -15.59 13.19 -15.78
N ASP A 224 -16.81 13.57 -16.17
CA ASP A 224 -17.26 14.97 -16.18
C ASP A 224 -17.56 15.55 -14.77
N THR A 225 -17.30 14.80 -13.69
CA THR A 225 -17.55 15.23 -12.31
C THR A 225 -16.61 16.38 -11.89
N LYS A 226 -17.13 17.61 -11.88
CA LYS A 226 -16.35 18.82 -11.56
C LYS A 226 -16.17 19.13 -10.07
N LYS A 227 -17.05 18.63 -9.21
CA LYS A 227 -17.03 18.91 -7.75
C LYS A 227 -17.09 17.61 -6.95
N THR A 228 -16.57 17.65 -5.74
CA THR A 228 -16.63 16.52 -4.80
C THR A 228 -17.95 16.57 -4.04
N TYR A 229 -18.73 15.48 -4.11
CA TYR A 229 -20.02 15.35 -3.42
C TYR A 229 -19.84 14.64 -2.08
N CYS A 230 -20.80 14.78 -1.16
CA CYS A 230 -20.72 14.14 0.17
C CYS A 230 -20.76 12.60 0.13
N PHE A 231 -21.24 12.02 -0.96
CA PHE A 231 -21.27 10.57 -1.23
C PHE A 231 -20.13 10.11 -2.15
N ASP A 232 -19.22 11.01 -2.53
CA ASP A 232 -18.06 10.65 -3.35
C ASP A 232 -17.08 9.82 -2.53
N ALA A 233 -16.76 8.62 -3.02
CA ALA A 233 -15.80 7.73 -2.38
C ALA A 233 -14.38 8.16 -2.74
N PHE A 234 -13.44 7.98 -1.81
CA PHE A 234 -12.01 8.16 -2.07
C PHE A 234 -11.59 9.55 -2.61
N PRO A 235 -12.06 10.69 -2.05
CA PRO A 235 -11.79 12.01 -2.61
C PRO A 235 -10.34 12.48 -2.38
N ASN A 236 -9.36 11.80 -2.98
CA ASN A 236 -7.93 12.12 -2.94
C ASN A 236 -7.66 13.55 -3.38
N ILE A 237 -8.42 14.05 -4.36
CA ILE A 237 -8.32 15.41 -4.86
C ILE A 237 -8.50 16.47 -3.75
N GLU A 238 -9.28 16.18 -2.70
CA GLU A 238 -9.46 17.08 -1.55
C GLU A 238 -8.35 17.00 -0.49
N LYS A 239 -7.50 15.97 -0.58
CA LYS A 239 -6.45 15.67 0.41
C LYS A 239 -5.04 15.94 -0.11
N VAL A 240 -4.82 15.76 -1.42
CA VAL A 240 -3.48 15.81 -2.04
C VAL A 240 -2.75 17.14 -1.79
N SER A 241 -3.49 18.25 -1.71
CA SER A 241 -2.90 19.57 -1.46
C SER A 241 -2.35 19.76 -0.05
N LYS A 242 -2.61 18.82 0.87
CA LYS A 242 -2.13 18.82 2.26
C LYS A 242 -0.83 18.02 2.43
N ILE A 243 -0.39 17.30 1.40
CA ILE A 243 0.86 16.53 1.45
C ILE A 243 2.04 17.50 1.43
N THR A 244 2.87 17.46 2.47
CA THR A 244 4.05 18.31 2.62
C THR A 244 5.35 17.65 2.16
N SER A 245 5.35 16.32 2.01
CA SER A 245 6.47 15.53 1.49
C SER A 245 6.60 15.67 -0.03
N PRO A 246 7.79 15.44 -0.62
CA PRO A 246 7.96 15.33 -2.07
C PRO A 246 7.08 14.23 -2.67
N VAL A 247 6.37 14.52 -3.76
CA VAL A 247 5.43 13.59 -4.41
C VAL A 247 5.82 13.31 -5.84
N LEU A 248 6.11 12.04 -6.15
CA LEU A 248 6.26 11.56 -7.53
C LEU A 248 4.93 10.94 -7.98
N ILE A 249 4.42 11.39 -9.13
CA ILE A 249 3.27 10.78 -9.79
C ILE A 249 3.75 10.02 -11.02
N ILE A 250 3.29 8.78 -11.16
CA ILE A 250 3.56 7.88 -12.28
C ILE A 250 2.23 7.48 -12.89
N HIS A 251 2.05 7.62 -14.21
CA HIS A 251 0.80 7.25 -14.89
C HIS A 251 1.06 6.88 -16.35
N GLY A 252 0.37 5.86 -16.85
CA GLY A 252 0.36 5.52 -18.27
C GLY A 252 -0.56 6.45 -19.05
N THR A 253 -0.17 6.85 -20.27
CA THR A 253 -0.97 7.78 -21.08
C THR A 253 -2.18 7.11 -21.74
N GLU A 254 -2.20 5.77 -21.80
CA GLU A 254 -3.27 4.95 -22.39
C GLU A 254 -3.99 4.12 -21.29
N ASP A 255 -4.06 4.64 -20.07
CA ASP A 255 -4.72 3.99 -18.93
C ASP A 255 -6.26 3.94 -19.10
N GLU A 256 -6.75 2.77 -19.50
CA GLU A 256 -8.18 2.47 -19.72
C GLU A 256 -8.99 2.23 -18.41
N VAL A 257 -8.34 2.16 -17.24
CA VAL A 257 -9.00 1.90 -15.96
C VAL A 257 -9.17 3.19 -15.16
N ILE A 258 -8.09 3.97 -15.05
CA ILE A 258 -8.07 5.28 -14.40
C ILE A 258 -7.45 6.25 -15.39
N ASP A 259 -8.29 7.00 -16.07
CA ASP A 259 -7.86 7.93 -17.12
C ASP A 259 -6.70 8.83 -16.67
N PHE A 260 -5.78 9.09 -17.59
CA PHE A 260 -4.57 9.88 -17.39
C PHE A 260 -4.85 11.26 -16.76
N SER A 261 -6.02 11.86 -17.02
CA SER A 261 -6.42 13.13 -16.42
C SER A 261 -6.43 13.11 -14.88
N HIS A 262 -6.59 11.95 -14.25
CA HIS A 262 -6.54 11.81 -12.81
C HIS A 262 -5.13 12.07 -12.25
N GLY A 263 -4.11 11.48 -12.89
CA GLY A 263 -2.71 11.71 -12.54
C GLY A 263 -2.32 13.17 -12.74
N LEU A 264 -2.72 13.76 -13.87
CA LEU A 264 -2.48 15.17 -14.18
C LEU A 264 -3.15 16.11 -13.16
N ALA A 265 -4.42 15.90 -12.85
CA ALA A 265 -5.15 16.74 -11.90
C ALA A 265 -4.57 16.67 -10.48
N LEU A 266 -4.08 15.51 -10.05
CA LEU A 266 -3.39 15.37 -8.77
C LEU A 266 -2.01 16.02 -8.78
N TYR A 267 -1.28 15.94 -9.90
CA TYR A 267 0.00 16.61 -10.09
C TYR A 267 -0.15 18.13 -9.94
N GLU A 268 -1.10 18.72 -10.65
CA GLU A 268 -1.38 20.16 -10.61
C GLU A 268 -1.82 20.66 -9.23
N ARG A 269 -2.53 19.82 -8.45
CA ARG A 269 -3.04 20.19 -7.12
C ARG A 269 -2.05 19.87 -5.98
N CYS A 270 -0.92 19.22 -6.26
CA CYS A 270 0.06 18.82 -5.25
C CYS A 270 1.22 19.86 -5.14
N PRO A 271 1.33 20.61 -4.02
CA PRO A 271 2.32 21.69 -3.89
C PRO A 271 3.78 21.26 -3.93
N LYS A 272 4.03 19.97 -3.68
CA LYS A 272 5.37 19.36 -3.57
C LYS A 272 5.58 18.26 -4.62
N ALA A 273 4.83 18.31 -5.71
CA ALA A 273 5.05 17.43 -6.84
C ALA A 273 6.46 17.63 -7.42
N VAL A 274 7.20 16.55 -7.60
CA VAL A 274 8.46 16.53 -8.37
C VAL A 274 8.16 16.20 -9.83
N GLU A 275 9.18 16.22 -10.70
CA GLU A 275 9.05 15.83 -12.11
C GLU A 275 8.29 14.48 -12.24
N PRO A 276 7.09 14.46 -12.85
CA PRO A 276 6.27 13.25 -12.93
C PRO A 276 6.88 12.27 -13.95
N LEU A 277 6.37 11.03 -13.96
CA LEU A 277 6.62 10.09 -15.05
C LEU A 277 5.30 9.76 -15.75
N TRP A 278 5.14 10.29 -16.95
CA TRP A 278 4.09 9.89 -17.86
C TRP A 278 4.68 8.85 -18.81
N VAL A 279 4.18 7.61 -18.77
CA VAL A 279 4.69 6.53 -19.62
C VAL A 279 3.84 6.46 -20.88
N GLU A 280 4.39 7.02 -21.96
CA GLU A 280 3.73 7.01 -23.27
C GLU A 280 3.46 5.58 -23.74
N GLY A 281 2.20 5.29 -24.09
CA GLY A 281 1.75 3.99 -24.59
C GLY A 281 1.46 2.94 -23.51
N ALA A 282 1.74 3.23 -22.22
CA ALA A 282 1.40 2.31 -21.14
C ALA A 282 -0.07 2.47 -20.70
N GLY A 283 -0.69 1.34 -20.35
CA GLY A 283 -1.98 1.26 -19.69
C GLY A 283 -1.89 1.19 -18.16
N HIS A 284 -2.92 0.64 -17.52
CA HIS A 284 -3.01 0.60 -16.04
C HIS A 284 -2.06 -0.42 -15.37
N ASN A 285 -1.78 -1.52 -16.07
CA ASN A 285 -1.19 -2.75 -15.48
C ASN A 285 0.15 -3.16 -16.11
N ASP A 286 0.73 -2.33 -16.97
CA ASP A 286 1.95 -2.65 -17.72
C ASP A 286 3.06 -1.61 -17.56
N ILE A 287 2.84 -0.53 -16.79
CA ILE A 287 3.84 0.53 -16.54
C ILE A 287 5.16 -0.04 -16.01
N GLU A 288 5.10 -1.04 -15.12
CA GLU A 288 6.29 -1.67 -14.56
C GLU A 288 7.13 -2.46 -15.57
N LEU A 289 6.58 -2.76 -16.76
CA LEU A 289 7.31 -3.41 -17.86
C LEU A 289 8.22 -2.42 -18.62
N TYR A 290 7.97 -1.11 -18.49
CA TYR A 290 8.76 -0.07 -19.14
C TYR A 290 9.99 0.28 -18.28
N SER A 291 11.17 0.31 -18.89
CA SER A 291 12.44 0.63 -18.17
C SER A 291 12.40 1.98 -17.46
N GLN A 292 11.68 2.96 -18.04
CA GLN A 292 11.53 4.32 -17.52
C GLN A 292 10.98 4.33 -16.09
N TYR A 293 10.11 3.37 -15.73
CA TYR A 293 9.54 3.22 -14.40
C TYR A 293 10.64 3.07 -13.33
N LEU A 294 11.52 2.08 -13.50
CA LEU A 294 12.62 1.85 -12.55
C LEU A 294 13.65 2.97 -12.58
N GLU A 295 13.95 3.52 -13.75
CA GLU A 295 14.90 4.62 -13.90
C GLU A 295 14.45 5.88 -13.15
N ARG A 296 13.18 6.29 -13.32
CA ARG A 296 12.61 7.45 -12.62
C ARG A 296 12.59 7.23 -11.11
N LEU A 297 12.13 6.06 -10.65
CA LEU A 297 12.07 5.73 -9.23
C LEU A 297 13.46 5.76 -8.60
N ARG A 298 14.47 5.17 -9.27
CA ARG A 298 15.86 5.20 -8.79
C ARG A 298 16.39 6.63 -8.72
N ARG A 299 16.15 7.45 -9.75
CA ARG A 299 16.54 8.87 -9.76
C ARG A 299 15.89 9.63 -8.60
N PHE A 300 14.58 9.44 -8.40
CA PHE A 300 13.85 10.08 -7.30
C PHE A 300 14.46 9.71 -5.93
N ILE A 301 14.56 8.41 -5.66
CA ILE A 301 14.93 7.90 -4.33
C ILE A 301 16.42 8.08 -4.02
N SER A 302 17.29 7.84 -5.00
CA SER A 302 18.74 7.79 -4.78
C SER A 302 19.44 9.14 -5.01
N GLN A 303 18.85 10.06 -5.77
CA GLN A 303 19.49 11.33 -6.15
C GLN A 303 18.71 12.54 -5.64
N GLU A 304 17.41 12.61 -5.89
CA GLU A 304 16.59 13.78 -5.58
C GLU A 304 16.29 13.88 -4.07
N LEU A 305 15.86 12.78 -3.41
CA LEU A 305 15.53 12.81 -1.98
C LEU A 305 16.71 13.14 -1.05
N PRO A 306 17.92 12.58 -1.24
CA PRO A 306 19.06 12.96 -0.42
C PRO A 306 19.44 14.43 -0.59
N SER A 307 19.32 14.98 -1.82
CA SER A 307 19.66 16.36 -2.15
C SER A 307 18.69 17.39 -1.55
N GLN A 308 17.43 17.00 -1.34
CA GLN A 308 16.42 17.87 -0.71
C GLN A 308 16.55 17.96 0.82
N ARG A 309 17.40 17.13 1.42
CA ARG A 309 17.61 17.02 2.87
C ARG A 309 19.02 17.35 3.33
N ALA A 310 19.93 17.55 2.38
CA ALA A 310 21.26 18.09 2.62
C ALA A 310 21.16 19.62 2.73
#